data_AF-F9PQY9-F1
#
_entry.id   AF-F9PQY9-F1
#
_cell.length_a   1.000
_cell.length_b   1.000
_cell.length_c   1.000
_cell.angle_alpha   90.00
_cell.angle_beta   90.00
_cell.angle_gamma   90.00
#
_symmetry.space_group_name_H-M   'P 1'
#
loop_
_entity.id
_entity.type
_entity.pdbx_description
1 polymer ?
#
loop_
_entity_poly.entity_id
_entity_poly.type
_entity_poly.pdbx_seq_one_letter_code
_entity_poly.pdbx_strand_id
1 'polypeptide(L)'
;MGSNDFLLIVFGIILIYVIKKIVAIFQTRKKLTGEITTMSLRGRKVLFGLSIALVGFGIVYAVKIQDLYSIVYVLIGVTYSIVSLDKLYIGENGFCFDGKFGEFKKLKNGEL
;
A
#
# COMPACT_ATOMS: atom_id res chain seq x y z
N MET A 1 -16.15 27.20 -5.83
CA MET A 1 -15.77 25.78 -5.74
C MET A 1 -16.86 25.07 -4.97
N GLY A 2 -17.48 24.05 -5.57
CA GLY A 2 -18.48 23.22 -4.90
C GLY A 2 -17.82 22.24 -3.92
N SER A 3 -18.63 21.62 -3.07
CA SER A 3 -18.19 20.50 -2.19
C SER A 3 -17.52 19.38 -2.99
N ASN A 4 -18.00 19.13 -4.21
CA ASN A 4 -17.44 18.16 -5.15
C ASN A 4 -15.99 18.48 -5.55
N ASP A 5 -15.67 19.74 -5.87
CA ASP A 5 -14.31 20.15 -6.27
C ASP A 5 -13.32 19.91 -5.11
N PHE A 6 -13.75 20.21 -3.88
CA PHE A 6 -12.94 20.00 -2.69
C PHE A 6 -12.65 18.51 -2.42
N LEU A 7 -13.66 17.64 -2.59
CA LEU A 7 -13.48 16.19 -2.46
C LEU A 7 -12.48 15.63 -3.49
N LEU A 8 -12.53 16.11 -4.74
CA LEU A 8 -11.59 15.71 -5.79
C LEU A 8 -10.14 16.17 -5.49
N ILE A 9 -9.96 17.37 -4.93
CA ILE A 9 -8.64 17.87 -4.51
C ILE A 9 -8.08 17.02 -3.36
N VAL A 10 -8.88 16.75 -2.33
CA VAL A 10 -8.49 15.89 -1.19
C VAL A 10 -8.14 14.49 -1.68
N PHE A 11 -8.94 13.92 -2.59
CA PHE A 11 -8.64 12.63 -3.21
C PHE A 11 -7.33 12.64 -3.99
N GLY A 12 -7.05 13.67 -4.80
CA GLY A 12 -5.79 13.82 -5.53
C GLY A 12 -4.56 13.82 -4.60
N ILE A 13 -4.64 14.54 -3.48
CA ILE A 13 -3.58 14.57 -2.46
C ILE A 13 -3.36 13.18 -1.83
N ILE A 14 -4.45 12.48 -1.46
CA ILE A 14 -4.38 11.12 -0.93
C ILE A 14 -3.76 10.16 -1.95
N LEU A 15 -4.17 10.24 -3.21
CA LEU A 15 -3.68 9.36 -4.28
C LEU A 15 -2.17 9.57 -4.54
N ILE A 16 -1.69 10.81 -4.58
CA ILE A 16 -0.26 11.13 -4.67
C ILE A 16 0.51 10.55 -3.48
N TYR A 17 -0.01 10.70 -2.25
CA TYR A 17 0.60 10.16 -1.04
C TYR A 17 0.72 8.63 -1.10
N VAL A 18 -0.32 7.90 -1.50
CA VAL A 18 -0.25 6.44 -1.54
C VAL A 18 0.56 5.91 -2.73
N ILE A 19 0.57 6.58 -3.89
CA ILE A 19 1.52 6.24 -4.97
C ILE A 19 2.96 6.35 -4.46
N LYS A 20 3.31 7.45 -3.79
CA LYS A 20 4.64 7.64 -3.20
C LYS A 20 4.98 6.52 -2.20
N LYS A 21 3.99 6.09 -1.39
CA LYS A 21 4.13 4.96 -0.46
C LYS A 21 4.34 3.61 -1.16
N ILE A 22 3.59 3.31 -2.21
CA ILE A 22 3.74 2.09 -3.02
C ILE A 22 5.14 2.06 -3.66
N VAL A 23 5.57 3.17 -4.28
CA VAL A 23 6.92 3.29 -4.86
C VAL A 23 8.00 3.07 -3.80
N ALA A 24 7.86 3.64 -2.60
CA ALA A 24 8.79 3.40 -1.49
C ALA A 24 8.88 1.91 -1.12
N ILE A 25 7.74 1.20 -0.98
CA ILE A 25 7.68 -0.25 -0.73
C ILE A 25 8.44 -1.04 -1.81
N PHE A 26 8.23 -0.73 -3.09
CA PHE A 26 8.95 -1.40 -4.18
C PHE A 26 10.45 -1.09 -4.19
N GLN A 27 10.85 0.14 -3.86
CA GLN A 27 12.27 0.51 -3.79
C GLN A 27 12.99 -0.11 -2.58
N THR A 28 12.38 -0.13 -1.39
CA THR A 28 13.00 -0.73 -0.20
C THR A 28 13.08 -2.25 -0.29
N ARG A 29 12.13 -2.93 -0.94
CA ARG A 29 12.23 -4.37 -1.22
C ARG A 29 13.45 -4.71 -2.09
N LYS A 30 13.85 -3.83 -3.03
CA LYS A 30 15.08 -4.02 -3.85
C LYS A 30 16.39 -3.85 -3.07
N LYS A 31 16.34 -3.34 -1.83
CA LYS A 31 17.51 -3.21 -0.94
C LYS A 31 17.74 -4.43 -0.05
N LEU A 32 16.78 -5.35 0.01
CA LEU A 32 16.96 -6.64 0.68
C LEU A 32 17.87 -7.55 -0.14
N THR A 33 18.69 -8.32 0.54
CA THR A 33 19.65 -9.28 -0.02
C THR A 33 19.58 -10.59 0.74
N GLY A 34 20.08 -11.66 0.13
CA GLY A 34 20.05 -13.00 0.71
C GLY A 34 18.68 -13.68 0.57
N GLU A 35 18.43 -14.72 1.36
CA GLU A 35 17.11 -15.36 1.39
C GLU A 35 16.03 -14.42 1.94
N ILE A 36 15.00 -14.15 1.14
CA ILE A 36 13.90 -13.26 1.54
C ILE A 36 12.75 -14.11 2.08
N THR A 37 12.59 -14.12 3.41
CA THR A 37 11.41 -14.67 4.07
C THR A 37 10.30 -13.61 4.17
N THR A 38 9.04 -14.04 4.14
CA THR A 38 7.88 -13.12 4.20
C THR A 38 6.92 -13.51 5.31
N MET A 39 6.51 -12.55 6.13
CA MET A 39 5.54 -12.73 7.21
C MET A 39 4.27 -11.92 6.91
N SER A 40 3.13 -12.61 6.86
CA SER A 40 1.82 -11.96 6.67
C SER A 40 1.36 -11.30 7.96
N LEU A 41 0.94 -10.03 7.89
CA LEU A 41 0.39 -9.34 9.05
C LEU A 41 -1.08 -9.71 9.29
N ARG A 42 -1.40 -9.98 10.56
CA ARG A 42 -2.76 -10.23 11.03
C ARG A 42 -3.64 -9.00 10.73
N GLY A 43 -4.87 -9.21 10.27
CA GLY A 43 -5.81 -8.16 9.91
C GLY A 43 -5.80 -7.71 8.44
N ARG A 44 -4.67 -7.78 7.71
CA ARG A 44 -4.62 -7.31 6.30
C ARG A 44 -5.55 -8.08 5.35
N LYS A 45 -5.92 -9.33 5.66
CA LYS A 45 -6.91 -10.11 4.88
C LYS A 45 -8.30 -9.45 4.83
N VAL A 46 -8.76 -8.86 5.94
CA VAL A 46 -10.06 -8.18 6.02
C VAL A 46 -10.00 -6.87 5.23
N LEU A 47 -8.92 -6.11 5.40
CA LEU A 47 -8.68 -4.87 4.66
C LEU A 47 -8.65 -5.12 3.14
N PHE A 48 -8.00 -6.20 2.69
CA PHE A 48 -7.99 -6.63 1.30
C PHE A 48 -9.39 -6.98 0.77
N GLY A 49 -10.19 -7.73 1.54
CA GLY A 49 -11.58 -8.05 1.18
C GLY A 49 -12.46 -6.80 1.03
N LEU A 50 -12.37 -5.85 1.97
CA LEU A 50 -13.05 -4.56 1.88
C LEU A 50 -12.56 -3.72 0.68
N SER A 51 -11.26 -3.78 0.37
CA SER A 51 -10.67 -3.09 -0.78
C SER A 51 -11.25 -3.61 -2.10
N ILE A 52 -11.34 -4.93 -2.27
CA ILE A 52 -11.96 -5.58 -3.44
C ILE A 52 -13.45 -5.24 -3.54
N ALA A 53 -14.18 -5.28 -2.42
CA ALA A 53 -15.58 -4.90 -2.39
C ALA A 53 -15.79 -3.44 -2.86
N LEU A 54 -14.90 -2.52 -2.47
CA LEU A 54 -14.92 -1.13 -2.92
C LEU A 54 -14.63 -0.99 -4.43
N VAL A 55 -13.69 -1.78 -4.98
CA VAL A 55 -13.47 -1.84 -6.44
C VAL A 55 -14.73 -2.32 -7.16
N GLY A 56 -15.34 -3.42 -6.70
CA GLY A 56 -16.57 -3.96 -7.28
C GLY A 56 -17.72 -2.95 -7.24
N PHE A 57 -17.89 -2.26 -6.11
CA PHE A 57 -18.89 -1.20 -5.97
C PHE A 57 -18.64 -0.03 -6.92
N GLY A 58 -17.39 0.43 -7.04
CA GLY A 58 -16.99 1.48 -7.99
C GLY A 58 -17.24 1.11 -9.45
N ILE A 59 -16.98 -0.15 -9.85
CA ILE A 59 -17.29 -0.64 -11.21
C ILE A 59 -18.80 -0.65 -11.46
N VAL A 60 -19.61 -1.17 -10.53
CA VAL A 60 -21.08 -1.17 -10.67
C VAL A 60 -21.63 0.24 -10.76
N TYR A 61 -21.09 1.18 -9.96
CA TYR A 61 -21.47 2.59 -9.99
C TYR A 61 -21.09 3.24 -11.34
N ALA A 62 -19.91 2.92 -11.89
CA ALA A 62 -19.45 3.41 -13.20
C ALA A 62 -20.39 2.98 -14.33
N VAL A 63 -20.80 1.71 -14.34
CA VAL A 63 -21.72 1.16 -15.36
C VAL A 63 -23.13 1.75 -15.24
N LYS A 64 -23.59 2.03 -14.02
CA LYS A 64 -24.96 2.51 -13.75
C LYS A 64 -25.15 4.02 -13.91
N ILE A 65 -24.15 4.82 -13.51
CA ILE A 65 -24.30 6.27 -13.29
C ILE A 65 -23.27 7.09 -14.11
N GLN A 66 -22.19 6.46 -14.59
CA GLN A 66 -21.15 7.10 -15.43
C GLN A 66 -20.49 8.35 -14.81
N ASP A 67 -20.47 8.44 -13.49
CA ASP A 67 -19.92 9.57 -12.74
C ASP A 67 -18.40 9.43 -12.52
N LEU A 68 -17.69 10.55 -12.44
CA LEU A 68 -16.25 10.62 -12.16
C LEU A 68 -15.92 9.98 -10.79
N TYR A 69 -16.83 10.09 -9.81
CA TYR A 69 -16.67 9.44 -8.50
C TYR A 69 -16.57 7.92 -8.56
N SER A 70 -17.11 7.28 -9.60
CA SER A 70 -16.96 5.85 -9.80
C SER A 70 -15.48 5.46 -9.99
N ILE A 71 -14.74 6.27 -10.76
CA ILE A 71 -13.31 6.09 -11.00
C ILE A 71 -12.53 6.30 -9.69
N VAL A 72 -12.94 7.29 -8.88
CA VAL A 72 -12.37 7.55 -7.55
C VAL A 72 -12.50 6.30 -6.66
N TYR A 73 -13.67 5.68 -6.55
CA TYR A 73 -13.86 4.48 -5.74
C TYR A 73 -13.04 3.28 -6.22
N VAL A 74 -12.95 3.07 -7.54
CA VAL A 74 -12.10 2.02 -8.13
C VAL A 74 -10.63 2.25 -7.79
N LEU A 75 -10.12 3.47 -7.97
CA LEU A 75 -8.74 3.82 -7.66
C LEU A 75 -8.41 3.63 -6.17
N ILE A 76 -9.28 4.09 -5.26
CA ILE A 76 -9.12 3.86 -3.81
C ILE A 76 -9.05 2.36 -3.52
N GLY A 77 -9.98 1.56 -4.06
CA GLY A 77 -10.03 0.12 -3.82
C GLY A 77 -8.80 -0.63 -4.35
N VAL A 78 -8.30 -0.29 -5.54
CA VAL A 78 -7.05 -0.85 -6.10
C VAL A 78 -5.86 -0.46 -5.22
N THR A 79 -5.77 0.80 -4.84
CA THR A 79 -4.68 1.33 -4.00
C THR A 79 -4.63 0.64 -2.63
N TYR A 80 -5.76 0.52 -1.92
CA TYR A 80 -5.82 -0.20 -0.64
C TYR A 80 -5.62 -1.71 -0.81
N SER A 81 -5.97 -2.30 -1.95
CA SER A 81 -5.66 -3.71 -2.25
C SER A 81 -4.14 -3.94 -2.30
N ILE A 82 -3.39 -3.08 -2.99
CA ILE A 82 -1.92 -3.15 -3.07
C ILE A 82 -1.28 -2.98 -1.68
N VAL A 83 -1.73 -1.99 -0.90
CA VAL A 83 -1.26 -1.77 0.47
C VAL A 83 -1.62 -2.94 1.40
N SER A 84 -2.79 -3.57 1.22
CA SER A 84 -3.18 -4.74 2.01
C SER A 84 -2.37 -6.00 1.66
N LEU A 85 -1.88 -6.12 0.42
CA LEU A 85 -1.01 -7.21 -0.02
C LEU A 85 0.45 -7.06 0.43
N ASP A 86 0.86 -5.88 0.90
CA ASP A 86 2.19 -5.70 1.48
C ASP A 86 2.37 -6.53 2.77
N LYS A 87 3.58 -7.04 2.95
CA LYS A 87 3.96 -8.01 4.00
C LYS A 87 5.22 -7.47 4.69
N LEU A 88 5.58 -8.06 5.82
CA LEU A 88 6.90 -7.84 6.38
C LEU A 88 7.88 -8.77 5.66
N TYR A 89 8.93 -8.21 5.07
CA TYR A 89 9.98 -8.94 4.35
C TYR A 89 11.24 -8.92 5.20
N ILE A 90 11.87 -10.08 5.41
CA ILE A 90 13.11 -10.20 6.17
C ILE A 90 14.14 -10.84 5.26
N GLY A 91 15.32 -10.25 5.17
CA GLY A 91 16.50 -10.80 4.51
C GLY A 91 17.72 -10.64 5.40
N GLU A 92 18.86 -11.14 4.95
CA GLU A 92 20.07 -11.25 5.79
C GLU A 92 20.61 -9.90 6.28
N ASN A 93 20.43 -8.84 5.49
CA ASN A 93 20.89 -7.48 5.84
C ASN A 93 19.87 -6.65 6.66
N GLY A 94 18.62 -7.09 6.79
CA GLY A 94 17.59 -6.28 7.44
C GLY A 94 16.16 -6.72 7.15
N PHE A 95 15.20 -5.90 7.59
CA PHE A 95 13.79 -6.08 7.29
C PHE A 95 13.20 -4.87 6.53
N CYS A 96 12.29 -5.14 5.61
CA CYS A 96 11.48 -4.13 4.93
C CYS A 96 10.03 -4.23 5.41
N PHE A 97 9.50 -3.11 5.90
CA PHE A 97 8.11 -2.98 6.33
C PHE A 97 7.56 -1.60 5.99
N ASP A 98 6.38 -1.54 5.36
CA ASP A 98 5.64 -0.30 5.09
C ASP A 98 6.44 0.79 4.33
N GLY A 99 7.35 0.38 3.44
CA GLY A 99 8.21 1.28 2.67
C GLY A 99 9.42 1.83 3.43
N LYS A 100 9.72 1.26 4.60
CA LYS A 100 10.94 1.52 5.37
C LYS A 100 11.83 0.28 5.37
N PHE A 101 13.13 0.50 5.34
CA PHE A 101 14.15 -0.53 5.49
C PHE A 101 14.85 -0.33 6.84
N GLY A 102 14.82 -1.35 7.69
CA GLY A 102 15.57 -1.41 8.93
C GLY A 102 16.72 -2.39 8.77
N GLU A 103 17.94 -1.88 8.75
CA GLU A 103 19.14 -2.73 8.75
C GLU A 103 19.26 -3.46 10.08
N PHE A 104 19.61 -4.75 10.03
CA PHE A 104 20.14 -5.39 11.21
C PHE A 104 21.54 -4.80 11.43
N LYS A 105 21.66 -3.89 12.42
CA LYS A 105 22.97 -3.50 12.94
C LYS A 105 23.68 -4.78 13.37
N LYS A 106 24.63 -5.25 12.53
CA LYS A 106 25.61 -6.24 12.97
C LYS A 106 26.27 -5.65 14.22
N LEU A 107 26.11 -6.35 15.35
CA LEU A 107 26.83 -6.05 16.58
C LEU A 107 28.31 -6.31 16.34
N LYS A 108 28.96 -5.37 15.66
CA LYS A 108 30.39 -5.41 15.39
C LYS A 108 31.11 -4.86 16.61
N ASN A 109 31.22 -5.71 17.62
CA ASN A 109 32.47 -6.08 18.28
C ASN A 109 32.12 -7.05 19.42
N GLY A 110 32.94 -8.10 19.58
CA GLY A 110 32.80 -9.02 20.70
C GLY A 110 33.44 -8.41 21.94
N GLU A 111 32.70 -8.41 23.05
CA GLU A 111 33.21 -8.29 24.41
C GLU A 111 32.62 -9.45 25.21
N LEU A 112 33.36 -10.56 25.20
CA LEU A 112 33.33 -11.69 26.13
C LEU A 112 34.77 -11.89 26.62
#